data_AF-A0A1M5Z8J4-F1
#
_entry.id   AF-A0A1M5Z8J4-F1
#
_cell.length_a   1.000
_cell.length_b   1.000
_cell.length_c   1.000
_cell.angle_alpha   90.00
_cell.angle_beta   90.00
_cell.angle_gamma   90.00
#
_symmetry.space_group_name_H-M   'P 1'
#
loop_
_entity.id
_entity.type
_entity.pdbx_description
1 polymer ?
#
loop_
_entity_poly.entity_id
_entity_poly.type
_entity_poly.pdbx_seq_one_letter_code
_entity_poly.pdbx_strand_id
1 'polypeptide(L)'
;MKILACLILCVLTIFTSCKRTNNTEPSNEPIVTKDSTSNSGIVIVGISDDSLAFKNIHIADYSQFSGSYYELIQDRSTSKDTTLLKLKPLDTTQILEFWSFGAKTNYNTRFIASPGDSIIIKIKDEAIKFLGDNSPENNFFIELDPDNNDYANTTYTNDLDLYKTQVKSMYLKRKAFFDQYVEEHNVSEGFKNLVSAELKQEYLYNLIAPRSKNIDGINGNANTNLILADLIAQDYDIEKNGIFDMASYLDNIKIEEFQNTNLTANDYFKRNLTQFIRQYFVKSDYLDYTKEKYIAEKEFIQSNLPKEIQNIALTQILSDYHQKGFGNGRIDKDFLKAEITSLKTKELKKSYRTALEEIESDLKQINSQIPTYILEQKLLNTAGDTISLGELVQSKQHLKIIDFWASWCTPCIKEIKETKSFKTRLKENAELEWIYLSIDESKNNWLDQVNRIKEYTSLGNHFMMTPKSNTALSSFFKINYIPRYTLVGTSTNILLSNTPRPSDEFVFEQIITSNEAN
;
A
#
# COMPACT_ATOMS: atom_id res chain seq x y z
N MET A 1 -55.56 -12.83 -61.14
CA MET A 1 -56.28 -14.02 -61.65
C MET A 1 -55.24 -15.11 -61.90
N LYS A 2 -55.17 -16.08 -60.96
CA LYS A 2 -54.54 -17.44 -60.98
C LYS A 2 -53.05 -17.57 -61.35
N ILE A 3 -52.18 -18.38 -60.73
CA ILE A 3 -52.17 -19.40 -59.63
C ILE A 3 -50.65 -19.75 -59.45
N LEU A 4 -50.09 -19.78 -58.23
CA LEU A 4 -49.65 -20.99 -57.45
C LEU A 4 -48.41 -21.72 -58.07
N ALA A 5 -47.41 -22.31 -57.38
CA ALA A 5 -47.19 -22.73 -55.99
C ALA A 5 -45.69 -23.15 -55.84
N CYS A 6 -45.06 -22.94 -54.67
CA CYS A 6 -44.60 -23.96 -53.68
C CYS A 6 -43.40 -24.85 -54.06
N LEU A 7 -42.27 -24.76 -53.32
CA LEU A 7 -41.84 -25.60 -52.14
C LEU A 7 -41.26 -26.97 -52.60
N ILE A 8 -40.19 -27.60 -52.10
CA ILE A 8 -39.61 -27.85 -50.76
C ILE A 8 -38.27 -28.61 -51.06
N LEU A 9 -37.12 -28.24 -50.48
CA LEU A 9 -36.53 -28.67 -49.19
C LEU A 9 -35.79 -30.03 -49.20
N CYS A 10 -34.64 -30.00 -48.51
CA CYS A 10 -33.89 -31.09 -47.85
C CYS A 10 -32.85 -31.87 -48.67
N VAL A 11 -31.64 -32.18 -48.19
CA VAL A 11 -30.74 -31.79 -47.06
C VAL A 11 -29.57 -32.80 -47.10
N LEU A 12 -28.39 -32.46 -46.52
CA LEU A 12 -27.23 -33.35 -46.21
C LEU A 12 -26.43 -33.84 -47.46
N THR A 13 -25.09 -33.81 -47.58
CA THR A 13 -23.96 -33.47 -46.70
C THR A 13 -22.64 -33.52 -47.50
N ILE A 14 -21.60 -32.88 -46.93
CA ILE A 14 -20.15 -33.14 -47.12
C ILE A 14 -19.56 -32.78 -48.49
N PHE A 15 -18.93 -31.60 -48.56
CA PHE A 15 -17.87 -31.32 -49.52
C PHE A 15 -16.50 -31.55 -48.89
N THR A 16 -15.76 -32.51 -49.42
CA THR A 16 -14.30 -32.57 -49.31
C THR A 16 -13.67 -31.68 -50.38
N SER A 17 -12.65 -30.97 -49.94
CA SER A 17 -11.91 -29.93 -50.66
C SER A 17 -10.87 -30.50 -51.63
N CYS A 18 -10.68 -29.84 -52.77
CA CYS A 18 -9.35 -29.60 -53.34
C CYS A 18 -9.28 -28.30 -54.17
N LYS A 19 -8.62 -27.30 -53.57
CA LYS A 19 -7.66 -26.31 -54.11
C LYS A 19 -7.86 -25.74 -55.53
N ARG A 20 -7.92 -24.39 -55.57
CA ARG A 20 -6.89 -23.61 -56.28
C ARG A 20 -6.61 -22.29 -55.56
N THR A 21 -5.32 -21.98 -55.52
CA THR A 21 -4.56 -20.97 -54.78
C THR A 21 -4.71 -19.56 -55.35
N ASN A 22 -4.67 -18.55 -54.49
CA ASN A 22 -4.06 -17.26 -54.78
C ASN A 22 -3.30 -16.78 -53.54
N ASN A 23 -2.04 -16.37 -53.77
CA ASN A 23 -1.07 -15.93 -52.79
C ASN A 23 -1.39 -14.52 -52.28
N THR A 24 -1.59 -14.39 -50.98
CA THR A 24 -1.34 -13.18 -50.18
C THR A 24 -0.77 -13.64 -48.85
N GLU A 25 0.41 -13.13 -48.47
CA GLU A 25 1.08 -13.44 -47.20
C GLU A 25 0.17 -13.07 -46.02
N PRO A 26 -0.03 -13.95 -45.02
CA PRO A 26 -0.84 -13.65 -43.85
C PRO A 26 0.00 -12.93 -42.78
N SER A 27 -0.50 -11.78 -42.33
CA SER A 27 -0.11 -11.16 -41.06
C SER A 27 -0.49 -12.13 -39.92
N ASN A 28 0.50 -12.77 -39.33
CA ASN A 28 0.33 -13.61 -38.14
C ASN A 28 0.14 -12.72 -36.90
N GLU A 29 -1.05 -12.16 -36.73
CA GLU A 29 -1.53 -11.75 -35.40
C GLU A 29 -2.30 -12.92 -34.78
N PRO A 30 -1.96 -13.35 -33.56
CA PRO A 30 -2.67 -14.45 -32.91
C PRO A 30 -4.07 -13.99 -32.50
N ILE A 31 -5.08 -14.48 -33.22
CA ILE A 31 -6.48 -14.35 -32.85
C ILE A 31 -6.75 -15.31 -31.68
N VAL A 32 -6.85 -14.77 -30.47
CA VAL A 32 -7.30 -15.51 -29.29
C VAL A 32 -8.80 -15.31 -29.14
N THR A 33 -9.58 -16.37 -29.35
CA THR A 33 -11.04 -16.37 -29.18
C THR A 33 -11.42 -16.35 -27.71
N LYS A 34 -12.30 -15.42 -27.32
CA LYS A 34 -12.93 -15.33 -25.99
C LYS A 34 -13.75 -16.59 -25.70
N ASP A 35 -13.35 -17.35 -24.69
CA ASP A 35 -14.20 -18.37 -24.07
C ASP A 35 -14.78 -17.81 -22.78
N SER A 36 -16.10 -17.63 -22.77
CA SER A 36 -16.85 -16.97 -21.69
C SER A 36 -17.28 -17.98 -20.64
N THR A 37 -16.33 -18.50 -19.87
CA THR A 37 -16.61 -19.14 -18.57
C THR A 37 -15.53 -18.77 -17.58
N SER A 38 -15.96 -18.41 -16.37
CA SER A 38 -15.16 -17.88 -15.27
C SER A 38 -13.89 -18.68 -14.96
N ASN A 39 -12.85 -17.95 -14.54
CA ASN A 39 -11.50 -18.40 -14.15
C ASN A 39 -10.40 -18.35 -15.24
N SER A 40 -10.63 -17.67 -16.37
CA SER A 40 -9.57 -17.36 -17.34
C SER A 40 -8.68 -16.22 -16.81
N GLY A 41 -7.39 -16.52 -16.58
CA GLY A 41 -6.39 -15.51 -16.27
C GLY A 41 -6.22 -14.50 -17.40
N ILE A 42 -5.70 -13.31 -17.10
CA ILE A 42 -5.39 -12.30 -18.11
C ILE A 42 -4.09 -12.69 -18.80
N VAL A 43 -4.05 -12.51 -20.12
CA VAL A 43 -2.86 -12.75 -20.92
C VAL A 43 -2.34 -11.42 -21.44
N ILE A 44 -1.05 -11.16 -21.23
CA ILE A 44 -0.37 -9.99 -21.80
C ILE A 44 0.68 -10.45 -22.80
N VAL A 45 0.62 -9.92 -24.00
CA VAL A 45 1.66 -10.05 -25.03
C VAL A 45 2.45 -8.75 -25.06
N GLY A 46 3.64 -8.77 -24.47
CA GLY A 46 4.61 -7.69 -24.51
C GLY A 46 5.49 -7.81 -25.74
N ILE A 47 5.67 -6.72 -26.50
CA ILE A 47 6.61 -6.64 -27.63
C ILE A 47 7.53 -5.46 -27.35
N SER A 48 8.85 -5.67 -27.30
CA SER A 48 9.79 -4.62 -26.90
C SER A 48 11.09 -4.66 -27.70
N ASP A 49 11.54 -3.49 -28.16
CA ASP A 49 12.91 -3.27 -28.63
C ASP A 49 13.90 -2.99 -27.47
N ASP A 50 13.37 -2.75 -26.26
CA ASP A 50 14.12 -2.67 -25.01
C ASP A 50 14.21 -4.06 -24.38
N SER A 51 15.43 -4.61 -24.35
CA SER A 51 15.73 -5.98 -23.93
C SER A 51 15.49 -6.29 -22.45
N LEU A 52 15.31 -5.26 -21.60
CA LEU A 52 15.07 -5.42 -20.16
C LEU A 52 13.63 -5.09 -19.74
N ALA A 53 12.86 -4.39 -20.57
CA ALA A 53 11.54 -3.88 -20.17
C ALA A 53 10.63 -4.99 -19.61
N PHE A 54 10.34 -6.04 -20.38
CA PHE A 54 9.50 -7.14 -19.89
C PHE A 54 10.23 -8.17 -19.01
N LYS A 55 11.54 -8.00 -18.76
CA LYS A 55 12.29 -8.80 -17.77
C LYS A 55 12.17 -8.22 -16.37
N ASN A 56 12.08 -6.90 -16.24
CA ASN A 56 11.96 -6.21 -14.95
C ASN A 56 10.57 -5.55 -14.81
N ILE A 57 9.54 -6.20 -15.34
CA ILE A 57 8.16 -5.76 -15.24
C ILE A 57 7.52 -6.23 -13.93
N HIS A 58 6.72 -5.34 -13.35
CA HIS A 58 5.81 -5.54 -12.25
C HIS A 58 4.40 -5.11 -12.65
N ILE A 59 3.40 -5.88 -12.24
CA ILE A 59 1.99 -5.49 -12.40
C ILE A 59 1.32 -5.54 -11.03
N ALA A 60 0.93 -4.36 -10.56
CA ALA A 60 0.42 -4.14 -9.23
C ALA A 60 -1.12 -4.13 -9.22
N ASP A 61 -1.69 -5.03 -8.43
CA ASP A 61 -3.09 -4.99 -8.00
C ASP A 61 -3.21 -4.32 -6.64
N TYR A 62 -3.79 -3.12 -6.62
CA TYR A 62 -4.07 -2.40 -5.38
C TYR A 62 -5.40 -2.78 -4.74
N SER A 63 -6.18 -3.72 -5.29
CA SER A 63 -7.47 -4.15 -4.72
C SER A 63 -7.36 -4.88 -3.38
N GLN A 64 -6.14 -5.22 -2.95
CA GLN A 64 -5.82 -5.91 -1.70
C GLN A 64 -5.86 -4.97 -0.48
N PHE A 65 -5.56 -5.52 0.71
CA PHE A 65 -5.48 -4.74 1.95
C PHE A 65 -4.54 -3.53 1.80
N SER A 66 -4.92 -2.41 2.43
CA SER A 66 -4.37 -1.06 2.24
C SER A 66 -2.84 -0.99 2.14
N GLY A 67 -2.33 -0.31 1.11
CA GLY A 67 -0.89 -0.02 0.95
C GLY A 67 -0.03 -1.18 0.43
N SER A 68 -0.55 -2.40 0.39
CA SER A 68 0.12 -3.56 -0.21
C SER A 68 -0.39 -3.77 -1.63
N TYR A 69 0.50 -3.75 -2.62
CA TYR A 69 0.16 -4.25 -3.94
C TYR A 69 0.46 -5.75 -4.03
N TYR A 70 -0.30 -6.45 -4.88
CA TYR A 70 -0.05 -7.86 -5.14
C TYR A 70 0.45 -8.06 -6.55
N GLU A 71 1.60 -8.73 -6.67
CA GLU A 71 2.17 -9.11 -7.95
C GLU A 71 1.27 -10.15 -8.62
N LEU A 72 0.75 -9.78 -9.79
CA LEU A 72 -0.19 -10.61 -10.54
C LEU A 72 0.50 -11.60 -11.47
N ILE A 73 1.75 -11.36 -11.88
CA ILE A 73 2.45 -12.24 -12.83
C ILE A 73 2.65 -13.63 -12.21
N GLN A 74 2.07 -14.66 -12.82
CA GLN A 74 2.24 -16.08 -12.44
C GLN A 74 3.28 -16.79 -13.29
N ASP A 75 3.26 -16.50 -14.59
CA ASP A 75 4.07 -17.17 -15.60
C ASP A 75 4.57 -16.14 -16.59
N ARG A 76 5.81 -16.35 -17.03
CA ARG A 76 6.50 -15.51 -18.00
C ARG A 76 7.28 -16.41 -18.95
N SER A 77 7.05 -16.24 -20.23
CA SER A 77 7.88 -16.84 -21.28
C SER A 77 8.30 -15.77 -22.27
N THR A 78 9.55 -15.79 -22.70
CA THR A 78 10.09 -14.80 -23.64
C THR A 78 10.74 -15.50 -24.82
N SER A 79 10.43 -15.04 -26.02
CA SER A 79 11.02 -15.49 -27.28
C SER A 79 11.31 -14.27 -28.13
N LYS A 80 12.60 -14.04 -28.42
CA LYS A 80 13.09 -12.84 -29.11
C LYS A 80 12.65 -11.55 -28.41
N ASP A 81 11.91 -10.70 -29.12
CA ASP A 81 11.35 -9.40 -28.69
C ASP A 81 9.96 -9.53 -28.08
N THR A 82 9.41 -10.74 -28.00
CA THR A 82 8.05 -11.00 -27.51
C THR A 82 8.09 -11.72 -26.17
N THR A 83 7.35 -11.19 -25.19
CA THR A 83 7.14 -11.78 -23.88
C THR A 83 5.66 -12.05 -23.66
N LEU A 84 5.32 -13.30 -23.33
CA LEU A 84 3.99 -13.69 -22.88
C LEU A 84 3.96 -13.71 -21.35
N LEU A 85 3.03 -12.98 -20.76
CA LEU A 85 2.75 -12.98 -19.32
C LEU A 85 1.36 -13.56 -19.08
N LYS A 86 1.24 -14.43 -18.08
CA LYS A 86 -0.05 -14.85 -17.55
C LYS A 86 -0.22 -14.26 -16.17
N LEU A 87 -1.30 -13.52 -15.98
CA LEU A 87 -1.66 -12.94 -14.70
C LEU A 87 -2.64 -13.83 -13.95
N LYS A 88 -2.65 -13.69 -12.63
CA LYS A 88 -3.73 -14.20 -11.78
C LYS A 88 -5.08 -13.66 -12.27
N PRO A 89 -6.16 -14.45 -12.16
CA PRO A 89 -7.50 -13.95 -12.42
C PRO A 89 -7.83 -12.74 -11.53
N LEU A 90 -8.62 -11.81 -12.08
CA LEU A 90 -9.24 -10.73 -11.34
C LEU A 90 -10.68 -11.09 -11.00
N ASP A 91 -11.19 -10.52 -9.91
CA ASP A 91 -12.60 -10.67 -9.53
C ASP A 91 -13.52 -9.75 -10.37
N THR A 92 -13.01 -8.59 -10.76
CA THR A 92 -13.75 -7.54 -11.48
C THR A 92 -12.82 -6.72 -12.37
N THR A 93 -13.42 -5.96 -13.29
CA THR A 93 -12.70 -4.94 -14.06
C THR A 93 -12.18 -3.86 -13.12
N GLN A 94 -10.90 -3.51 -13.24
CA GLN A 94 -10.24 -2.52 -12.39
C GLN A 94 -9.03 -1.89 -13.08
N ILE A 95 -8.49 -0.84 -12.47
CA ILE A 95 -7.25 -0.21 -12.89
C ILE A 95 -6.08 -0.97 -12.25
N LEU A 96 -5.09 -1.33 -13.06
CA LEU A 96 -3.82 -1.92 -12.64
C LEU A 96 -2.68 -0.95 -12.93
N GLU A 97 -1.61 -1.07 -12.16
CA GLU A 97 -0.38 -0.31 -12.40
C GLU A 97 0.69 -1.20 -13.06
N PHE A 98 1.36 -0.64 -14.07
CA PHE A 98 2.43 -1.26 -14.83
C PHE A 98 3.72 -0.52 -14.53
N TRP A 99 4.72 -1.20 -13.99
CA TRP A 99 6.07 -0.65 -13.79
C TRP A 99 7.10 -1.55 -14.45
N SER A 100 8.07 -0.95 -15.14
CA SER A 100 9.11 -1.70 -15.81
C SER A 100 10.44 -0.93 -15.83
N PHE A 101 11.52 -1.61 -15.48
CA PHE A 101 12.88 -1.07 -15.54
C PHE A 101 13.60 -1.54 -16.80
N GLY A 102 13.56 -0.71 -17.84
CA GLY A 102 14.20 -0.96 -19.14
C GLY A 102 15.70 -0.68 -19.14
N ALA A 103 16.35 -1.06 -20.24
CA ALA A 103 17.76 -0.74 -20.49
C ALA A 103 17.94 0.72 -20.93
N LYS A 104 16.92 1.31 -21.56
CA LYS A 104 16.94 2.69 -22.06
C LYS A 104 16.31 3.67 -21.07
N THR A 105 15.13 3.31 -20.54
CA THR A 105 14.36 4.13 -19.59
C THR A 105 13.48 3.24 -18.72
N ASN A 106 12.80 3.85 -17.74
CA ASN A 106 11.76 3.21 -16.97
C ASN A 106 10.38 3.54 -17.54
N TYR A 107 9.48 2.57 -17.52
CA TYR A 107 8.12 2.70 -18.03
C TYR A 107 7.16 2.57 -16.86
N ASN A 108 6.31 3.57 -16.65
CA ASN A 108 5.25 3.56 -15.65
C ASN A 108 3.96 4.05 -16.28
N THR A 109 2.88 3.27 -16.17
CA THR A 109 1.54 3.69 -16.54
C THR A 109 0.50 2.90 -15.75
N ARG A 110 -0.75 3.38 -15.80
CA ARG A 110 -1.94 2.61 -15.41
C ARG A 110 -2.65 2.09 -16.66
N PHE A 111 -3.41 1.01 -16.50
CA PHE A 111 -4.27 0.47 -17.56
C PHE A 111 -5.46 -0.27 -16.95
N ILE A 112 -6.46 -0.58 -17.76
CA ILE A 112 -7.69 -1.24 -17.31
C ILE A 112 -7.63 -2.71 -17.70
N ALA A 113 -7.96 -3.58 -16.77
CA ALA A 113 -7.99 -5.01 -17.02
C ALA A 113 -9.28 -5.63 -16.48
N SER A 114 -9.88 -6.48 -17.30
CA SER A 114 -11.06 -7.27 -16.98
C SER A 114 -10.71 -8.76 -16.91
N PRO A 115 -11.50 -9.58 -16.19
CA PRO A 115 -11.32 -11.02 -16.16
C PRO A 115 -11.30 -11.62 -17.58
N GLY A 116 -10.26 -12.39 -17.90
CA GLY A 116 -10.09 -13.04 -19.20
C GLY A 116 -9.59 -12.15 -20.34
N ASP A 117 -9.15 -10.91 -20.06
CA ASP A 117 -8.62 -10.03 -21.10
C ASP A 117 -7.34 -10.57 -21.75
N SER A 118 -7.17 -10.20 -23.03
CA SER A 118 -5.94 -10.36 -23.79
C SER A 118 -5.44 -8.96 -24.17
N ILE A 119 -4.28 -8.58 -23.64
CA ILE A 119 -3.74 -7.23 -23.76
C ILE A 119 -2.41 -7.28 -24.51
N ILE A 120 -2.22 -6.39 -25.49
CA ILE A 120 -0.96 -6.28 -26.22
C ILE A 120 -0.30 -4.97 -25.80
N ILE A 121 0.92 -5.06 -25.27
CA ILE A 121 1.73 -3.91 -24.87
C ILE A 121 2.94 -3.85 -25.78
N LYS A 122 3.13 -2.72 -26.46
CA LYS A 122 4.29 -2.47 -27.30
C LYS A 122 5.15 -1.38 -26.69
N ILE A 123 6.42 -1.69 -26.48
CA ILE A 123 7.47 -0.73 -26.13
C ILE A 123 8.36 -0.57 -27.35
N LYS A 124 8.48 0.65 -27.86
CA LYS A 124 9.33 0.96 -29.00
C LYS A 124 9.83 2.38 -28.90
N ASP A 125 11.12 2.58 -29.12
CA ASP A 125 11.72 3.92 -29.13
C ASP A 125 11.41 4.69 -27.82
N GLU A 126 11.53 4.01 -26.68
CA GLU A 126 11.27 4.53 -25.32
C GLU A 126 9.81 4.93 -25.04
N ALA A 127 8.89 4.66 -25.97
CA ALA A 127 7.46 4.87 -25.79
C ALA A 127 6.72 3.54 -25.52
N ILE A 128 5.78 3.56 -24.58
CA ILE A 128 4.84 2.47 -24.31
C ILE A 128 3.49 2.76 -24.98
N LYS A 129 2.86 1.73 -25.54
CA LYS A 129 1.51 1.81 -26.11
C LYS A 129 0.76 0.48 -25.98
N PHE A 130 -0.53 0.55 -25.70
CA PHE A 130 -1.44 -0.59 -25.76
C PHE A 130 -2.07 -0.72 -27.14
N LEU A 131 -2.22 -1.95 -27.63
CA LEU A 131 -2.79 -2.27 -28.94
C LEU A 131 -4.05 -3.17 -28.81
N GLY A 132 -4.82 -3.26 -29.89
CA GLY A 132 -6.07 -4.03 -29.97
C GLY A 132 -7.33 -3.20 -29.70
N ASP A 133 -8.48 -3.87 -29.64
CA ASP A 133 -9.79 -3.20 -29.58
C ASP A 133 -9.98 -2.37 -28.30
N ASN A 134 -9.42 -2.83 -27.17
CA ASN A 134 -9.47 -2.10 -25.89
C ASN A 134 -8.34 -1.04 -25.76
N SER A 135 -7.59 -0.77 -26.83
CA SER A 135 -6.46 0.16 -26.77
C SER A 135 -6.83 1.60 -26.42
N PRO A 136 -7.99 2.18 -26.80
CA PRO A 136 -8.35 3.52 -26.33
C PRO A 136 -8.44 3.58 -24.79
N GLU A 137 -9.11 2.61 -24.18
CA GLU A 137 -9.26 2.56 -22.72
C GLU A 137 -7.92 2.36 -22.00
N ASN A 138 -7.04 1.52 -22.55
CA ASN A 138 -5.75 1.23 -21.95
C ASN A 138 -4.68 2.30 -22.18
N ASN A 139 -4.79 3.08 -23.26
CA ASN A 139 -3.88 4.20 -23.52
C ASN A 139 -4.29 5.48 -22.78
N PHE A 140 -5.51 5.57 -22.24
CA PHE A 140 -6.01 6.77 -21.57
C PHE A 140 -5.02 7.38 -20.57
N PHE A 141 -4.45 6.60 -19.66
CA PHE A 141 -3.54 7.14 -18.63
C PHE A 141 -2.18 7.58 -19.20
N ILE A 142 -1.73 6.96 -20.30
CA ILE A 142 -0.53 7.40 -21.03
C ILE A 142 -0.78 8.78 -21.64
N GLU A 143 -1.97 8.99 -22.21
CA GLU A 143 -2.32 10.24 -22.89
C GLU A 143 -2.70 11.36 -21.91
N LEU A 144 -3.30 11.01 -20.77
CA LEU A 144 -3.69 11.95 -19.71
C LEU A 144 -2.46 12.60 -19.04
N ASP A 145 -1.44 11.81 -18.74
CA ASP A 145 -0.22 12.25 -18.02
C ASP A 145 1.03 11.58 -18.61
N PRO A 146 1.47 11.99 -19.82
CA PRO A 146 2.57 11.34 -20.54
C PRO A 146 3.90 11.31 -19.79
N ASP A 147 4.13 12.31 -18.94
CA ASP A 147 5.35 12.43 -18.14
C ASP A 147 5.20 11.77 -16.75
N ASN A 148 4.00 11.27 -16.41
CA ASN A 148 3.62 10.76 -15.09
C ASN A 148 4.01 11.73 -13.95
N ASN A 149 3.77 13.03 -14.18
CA ASN A 149 4.35 14.11 -13.39
C ASN A 149 3.33 15.21 -13.03
N ASP A 150 2.06 15.08 -13.42
CA ASP A 150 1.05 16.14 -13.26
C ASP A 150 0.98 16.67 -11.82
N TYR A 151 0.97 15.78 -10.83
CA TYR A 151 0.93 16.17 -9.42
C TYR A 151 2.31 16.33 -8.76
N ALA A 152 3.41 16.02 -9.46
CA ALA A 152 4.73 15.95 -8.85
C ALA A 152 5.25 17.32 -8.40
N ASN A 153 4.73 18.42 -8.94
CA ASN A 153 5.08 19.79 -8.55
C ASN A 153 4.06 20.42 -7.58
N THR A 154 2.97 19.72 -7.26
CA THR A 154 1.98 20.19 -6.28
C THR A 154 2.48 19.84 -4.89
N THR A 155 2.96 20.83 -4.15
CA THR A 155 3.43 20.68 -2.76
C THR A 155 2.59 21.54 -1.84
N TYR A 156 2.27 21.01 -0.68
CA TYR A 156 1.83 21.81 0.45
C TYR A 156 2.95 22.77 0.90
N THR A 157 2.64 24.06 0.99
CA THR A 157 3.58 25.11 1.41
C THR A 157 3.03 25.91 2.60
N ASN A 158 2.44 25.23 3.59
CA ASN A 158 1.85 25.82 4.79
C ASN A 158 0.64 26.75 4.50
N ASP A 159 -0.07 26.51 3.40
CA ASP A 159 -1.30 27.21 3.02
C ASP A 159 -2.28 26.21 2.40
N LEU A 160 -3.25 25.77 3.19
CA LEU A 160 -4.24 24.77 2.78
C LEU A 160 -5.19 25.31 1.69
N ASP A 161 -5.55 26.58 1.72
CA ASP A 161 -6.47 27.16 0.72
C ASP A 161 -5.78 27.26 -0.65
N LEU A 162 -4.51 27.68 -0.66
CA LEU A 162 -3.69 27.67 -1.86
C LEU A 162 -3.51 26.25 -2.40
N TYR A 163 -3.15 25.30 -1.53
CA TYR A 163 -2.95 23.91 -1.91
C TYR A 163 -4.24 23.28 -2.47
N LYS A 164 -5.39 23.51 -1.82
CA LYS A 164 -6.70 23.09 -2.34
C LYS A 164 -6.97 23.66 -3.72
N THR A 165 -6.67 24.95 -3.94
CA THR A 165 -6.88 25.61 -5.23
C THR A 165 -6.03 24.95 -6.33
N GLN A 166 -4.76 24.63 -6.04
CA GLN A 166 -3.86 23.95 -6.97
C GLN A 166 -4.34 22.53 -7.30
N VAL A 167 -4.69 21.74 -6.28
CA VAL A 167 -5.19 20.37 -6.44
C VAL A 167 -6.51 20.36 -7.22
N LYS A 168 -7.42 21.30 -6.93
CA LYS A 168 -8.70 21.45 -7.65
C LYS A 168 -8.50 21.85 -9.11
N SER A 169 -7.57 22.76 -9.39
CA SER A 169 -7.21 23.12 -10.76
C SER A 169 -6.70 21.92 -11.54
N MET A 170 -5.87 21.07 -10.92
CA MET A 170 -5.37 19.84 -11.55
C MET A 170 -6.49 18.84 -11.83
N TYR A 171 -7.37 18.61 -10.86
CA TYR A 171 -8.55 17.76 -11.04
C TYR A 171 -9.44 18.25 -12.19
N LEU A 172 -9.73 19.55 -12.27
CA LEU A 172 -10.56 20.11 -13.34
C LEU A 172 -9.90 19.97 -14.72
N LYS A 173 -8.57 20.16 -14.82
CA LYS A 173 -7.81 19.92 -16.07
C LYS A 173 -7.95 18.45 -16.51
N ARG A 174 -7.71 17.49 -15.61
CA ARG A 174 -7.79 16.05 -15.89
C ARG A 174 -9.21 15.61 -16.22
N LYS A 175 -10.22 16.16 -15.54
CA LYS A 175 -11.63 15.92 -15.85
C LYS A 175 -12.00 16.44 -17.24
N ALA A 176 -11.58 17.66 -17.59
CA ALA A 176 -11.84 18.22 -18.92
C ALA A 176 -11.20 17.37 -20.03
N PHE A 177 -9.97 16.90 -19.82
CA PHE A 177 -9.32 15.94 -20.72
C PHE A 177 -10.14 14.67 -20.85
N PHE A 178 -10.58 14.07 -19.74
CA PHE A 178 -11.41 12.87 -19.75
C PHE A 178 -12.73 13.06 -20.49
N ASP A 179 -13.44 14.17 -20.24
CA ASP A 179 -14.70 14.47 -20.92
C ASP A 179 -14.50 14.56 -22.44
N GLN A 180 -13.45 15.26 -22.89
CA GLN A 180 -13.07 15.33 -24.31
C GLN A 180 -12.66 13.95 -24.87
N TYR A 181 -11.87 13.18 -24.11
CA TYR A 181 -11.40 11.86 -24.53
C TYR A 181 -12.57 10.91 -24.80
N VAL A 182 -13.60 10.94 -23.96
CA VAL A 182 -14.82 10.14 -24.09
C VAL A 182 -15.65 10.54 -25.33
N GLU A 183 -15.60 11.80 -25.76
CA GLU A 183 -16.25 12.27 -26.99
C GLU A 183 -15.50 11.84 -28.25
N GLU A 184 -14.16 11.81 -28.18
CA GLU A 184 -13.28 11.50 -29.31
C GLU A 184 -13.06 10.00 -29.53
N HIS A 185 -13.27 9.17 -28.49
CA HIS A 185 -12.99 7.74 -28.52
C HIS A 185 -14.23 6.90 -28.21
N ASN A 186 -14.37 5.78 -28.91
CA ASN A 186 -15.41 4.79 -28.60
C ASN A 186 -14.99 3.96 -27.37
N VAL A 187 -15.39 4.40 -26.18
CA VAL A 187 -15.10 3.75 -24.90
C VAL A 187 -16.37 3.22 -24.22
N SER A 188 -16.21 2.16 -23.42
CA SER A 188 -17.31 1.51 -22.72
C SER A 188 -17.88 2.38 -21.59
N GLU A 189 -19.12 2.10 -21.20
CA GLU A 189 -19.72 2.73 -20.02
C GLU A 189 -19.02 2.31 -18.73
N GLY A 190 -18.46 1.10 -18.69
CA GLY A 190 -17.62 0.64 -17.57
C GLY A 190 -16.37 1.51 -17.41
N PHE A 191 -15.67 1.80 -18.51
CA PHE A 191 -14.53 2.72 -18.53
C PHE A 191 -14.90 4.09 -17.98
N LYS A 192 -16.00 4.69 -18.47
CA LYS A 192 -16.41 6.03 -18.04
C LYS A 192 -16.65 6.10 -16.53
N ASN A 193 -17.35 5.11 -15.98
CA ASN A 193 -17.64 5.04 -14.55
C ASN A 193 -16.38 4.82 -13.72
N LEU A 194 -15.49 3.91 -14.17
CA LEU A 194 -14.25 3.59 -13.48
C LEU A 194 -13.29 4.79 -13.44
N VAL A 195 -13.05 5.42 -14.58
CA VAL A 195 -12.11 6.55 -14.69
C VAL A 195 -12.68 7.82 -14.05
N SER A 196 -13.97 8.11 -14.21
CA SER A 196 -14.58 9.26 -13.52
C SER A 196 -14.50 9.10 -12.00
N ALA A 197 -14.65 7.88 -11.47
CA ALA A 197 -14.49 7.63 -10.05
C ALA A 197 -13.03 7.73 -9.62
N GLU A 198 -12.09 7.18 -10.40
CA GLU A 198 -10.65 7.27 -10.15
C GLU A 198 -10.18 8.72 -10.02
N LEU A 199 -10.51 9.59 -10.98
CA LEU A 199 -10.10 11.00 -10.96
C LEU A 199 -10.67 11.74 -9.74
N LYS A 200 -11.91 11.43 -9.34
CA LYS A 200 -12.54 12.02 -8.16
C LYS A 200 -11.91 11.54 -6.85
N GLN A 201 -11.56 10.25 -6.77
CA GLN A 201 -10.90 9.69 -5.59
C GLN A 201 -9.44 10.13 -5.48
N GLU A 202 -8.72 10.25 -6.60
CA GLU A 202 -7.37 10.84 -6.69
C GLU A 202 -7.39 12.30 -6.20
N TYR A 203 -8.39 13.10 -6.62
CA TYR A 203 -8.60 14.46 -6.12
C TYR A 203 -8.78 14.49 -4.60
N LEU A 204 -9.71 13.69 -4.08
CA LEU A 204 -10.00 13.63 -2.65
C LEU A 204 -8.78 13.16 -1.84
N TYR A 205 -8.02 12.19 -2.35
CA TYR A 205 -6.81 11.71 -1.70
C TYR A 205 -5.75 12.79 -1.59
N ASN A 206 -5.56 13.59 -2.64
CA ASN A 206 -4.61 14.69 -2.59
C ASN A 206 -5.03 15.79 -1.60
N LEU A 207 -6.33 15.97 -1.33
CA LEU A 207 -6.81 16.89 -0.28
C LEU A 207 -6.61 16.32 1.13
N ILE A 208 -6.95 15.05 1.36
CA ILE A 208 -6.88 14.37 2.67
C ILE A 208 -5.44 14.10 3.12
N ALA A 209 -4.55 13.81 2.17
CA ALA A 209 -3.14 13.55 2.42
C ALA A 209 -2.28 14.50 1.60
N PRO A 210 -2.14 15.79 2.00
CA PRO A 210 -1.39 16.77 1.22
C PRO A 210 0.04 16.31 0.91
N ARG A 211 0.51 16.67 -0.29
CA ARG A 211 1.84 16.28 -0.76
C ARG A 211 2.92 17.12 -0.11
N SER A 212 4.00 16.49 0.36
CA SER A 212 5.15 17.20 0.95
C SER A 212 6.41 17.04 0.11
N LYS A 213 7.29 18.05 0.19
CA LYS A 213 8.61 18.05 -0.43
C LYS A 213 9.57 17.25 0.44
N ASN A 214 10.41 16.44 -0.20
CA ASN A 214 11.38 15.57 0.45
C ASN A 214 10.74 14.44 1.27
N ILE A 215 9.87 13.64 0.65
CA ILE A 215 9.68 12.27 1.16
C ILE A 215 10.96 11.51 0.81
N ASP A 216 11.87 11.43 1.79
CA ASP A 216 13.19 10.86 1.56
C ASP A 216 13.10 9.40 1.09
N GLY A 217 13.69 9.10 -0.08
CA GLY A 217 13.57 7.81 -0.78
C GLY A 217 12.63 7.83 -2.00
N ILE A 218 11.88 8.92 -2.20
CA ILE A 218 11.06 9.18 -3.39
C ILE A 218 11.60 10.41 -4.11
N ASN A 219 11.97 10.28 -5.39
CA ASN A 219 12.25 11.44 -6.24
C ASN A 219 10.91 12.11 -6.61
N GLY A 220 10.53 13.17 -5.87
CA GLY A 220 9.33 13.97 -6.16
C GLY A 220 8.49 14.27 -4.92
N ASN A 221 7.44 15.08 -5.10
CA ASN A 221 6.45 15.31 -4.04
C ASN A 221 5.47 14.14 -3.99
N ALA A 222 5.22 13.61 -2.81
CA ALA A 222 4.30 12.50 -2.60
C ALA A 222 3.36 12.78 -1.42
N ASN A 223 2.20 12.12 -1.41
CA ASN A 223 1.23 12.21 -0.34
C ASN A 223 1.87 11.63 0.93
N THR A 224 1.91 12.41 2.02
CA THR A 224 2.49 11.95 3.29
C THR A 224 1.49 11.14 4.09
N ASN A 225 2.00 10.32 5.02
CA ASN A 225 1.18 9.72 6.07
C ASN A 225 0.74 10.74 7.15
N LEU A 226 1.29 11.96 7.13
CA LEU A 226 0.76 13.11 7.88
C LEU A 226 -0.59 13.45 7.29
N ILE A 227 -1.64 13.25 8.07
CA ILE A 227 -3.02 13.41 7.63
C ILE A 227 -3.36 14.89 7.75
N LEU A 228 -4.27 15.36 6.91
CA LEU A 228 -4.81 16.72 6.97
C LEU A 228 -5.16 17.21 8.39
N ALA A 229 -5.61 16.32 9.27
CA ALA A 229 -5.86 16.61 10.68
C ALA A 229 -4.60 17.09 11.44
N ASP A 230 -3.45 16.48 11.19
CA ASP A 230 -2.18 16.87 11.81
C ASP A 230 -1.73 18.25 11.31
N LEU A 231 -1.91 18.52 10.01
CA LEU A 231 -1.61 19.82 9.41
C LEU A 231 -2.53 20.91 9.96
N ILE A 232 -3.83 20.62 10.12
CA ILE A 232 -4.75 21.55 10.77
C ILE A 232 -4.30 21.81 12.21
N ALA A 233 -3.92 20.78 12.97
CA ALA A 233 -3.43 20.97 14.33
C ALA A 233 -2.11 21.78 14.39
N GLN A 234 -1.24 21.68 13.38
CA GLN A 234 0.03 22.42 13.32
C GLN A 234 -0.11 23.86 12.82
N ASP A 235 -0.93 24.08 11.80
CA ASP A 235 -1.04 25.37 11.10
C ASP A 235 -2.22 26.24 11.58
N TYR A 236 -3.24 25.63 12.19
CA TYR A 236 -4.45 26.33 12.66
C TYR A 236 -4.55 26.44 14.17
N ASP A 237 -3.55 25.99 14.94
CA ASP A 237 -3.51 26.28 16.36
C ASP A 237 -2.87 27.66 16.63
N ILE A 238 -3.67 28.51 17.27
CA ILE A 238 -3.33 29.72 18.05
C ILE A 238 -3.43 31.11 17.39
N GLU A 239 -3.16 31.36 16.09
CA GLU A 239 -3.10 32.77 15.61
C GLU A 239 -3.96 33.18 14.39
N LYS A 240 -4.58 32.25 13.64
CA LYS A 240 -5.33 32.58 12.42
C LYS A 240 -6.86 32.61 12.63
N ASN A 241 -7.35 33.49 13.51
CA ASN A 241 -8.73 34.02 13.65
C ASN A 241 -9.93 33.26 13.00
N GLY A 242 -10.06 31.93 13.19
CA GLY A 242 -11.23 31.19 12.70
C GLY A 242 -11.13 29.66 12.85
N ILE A 243 -12.29 29.00 12.94
CA ILE A 243 -12.42 27.53 12.91
C ILE A 243 -12.21 27.07 11.47
N PHE A 244 -11.23 26.18 11.24
CA PHE A 244 -11.05 25.55 9.93
C PHE A 244 -12.32 24.77 9.54
N ASP A 245 -12.92 25.12 8.39
CA ASP A 245 -14.13 24.45 7.88
C ASP A 245 -13.75 23.24 7.03
N MET A 246 -13.70 22.08 7.70
CA MET A 246 -13.36 20.81 7.07
C MET A 246 -14.32 20.43 5.94
N ALA A 247 -15.62 20.69 6.11
CA ALA A 247 -16.62 20.34 5.10
C ALA A 247 -16.40 21.17 3.84
N SER A 248 -16.21 22.48 3.99
CA SER A 248 -15.89 23.36 2.88
C SER A 248 -14.58 22.96 2.20
N TYR A 249 -13.52 22.66 2.96
CA TYR A 249 -12.23 22.25 2.38
C TYR A 249 -12.36 20.98 1.53
N LEU A 250 -13.11 19.98 1.98
CA LEU A 250 -13.38 18.73 1.23
C LEU A 250 -14.53 18.86 0.21
N ASP A 251 -14.86 20.08 -0.22
CA ASP A 251 -15.90 20.37 -1.22
C ASP A 251 -17.29 19.80 -0.85
N ASN A 252 -17.59 19.71 0.44
CA ASN A 252 -18.83 19.17 1.00
C ASN A 252 -19.12 17.72 0.58
N ILE A 253 -18.07 16.95 0.24
CA ILE A 253 -18.17 15.50 0.09
C ILE A 253 -18.72 14.93 1.41
N LYS A 254 -19.54 13.89 1.31
CA LYS A 254 -20.17 13.24 2.46
C LYS A 254 -19.94 11.73 2.48
N ILE A 255 -20.19 11.11 3.62
CA ILE A 255 -20.00 9.65 3.81
C ILE A 255 -20.85 8.81 2.85
N GLU A 256 -21.97 9.31 2.35
CA GLU A 256 -22.81 8.63 1.37
C GLU A 256 -22.07 8.36 0.04
N GLU A 257 -21.08 9.18 -0.30
CA GLU A 257 -20.24 8.97 -1.48
C GLU A 257 -19.31 7.76 -1.34
N PHE A 258 -19.13 7.26 -0.12
CA PHE A 258 -18.40 6.03 0.18
C PHE A 258 -19.29 4.79 0.21
N GLN A 259 -20.53 4.86 -0.26
CA GLN A 259 -21.43 3.69 -0.32
C GLN A 259 -21.30 2.88 -1.63
N ASN A 260 -20.52 3.33 -2.60
CA ASN A 260 -20.38 2.64 -3.89
C ASN A 260 -19.48 1.39 -3.77
N THR A 261 -20.09 0.21 -3.72
CA THR A 261 -19.39 -1.09 -3.60
C THR A 261 -18.54 -1.43 -4.82
N ASN A 262 -18.77 -0.81 -5.98
CA ASN A 262 -17.94 -1.05 -7.17
C ASN A 262 -16.52 -0.44 -7.03
N LEU A 263 -16.29 0.39 -6.00
CA LEU A 263 -14.99 1.03 -5.75
C LEU A 263 -14.14 0.29 -4.71
N THR A 264 -14.54 -0.90 -4.24
CA THR A 264 -13.74 -1.67 -3.26
C THR A 264 -12.40 -2.16 -3.82
N ALA A 265 -12.23 -2.17 -5.14
CA ALA A 265 -10.96 -2.41 -5.82
C ALA A 265 -10.10 -1.15 -6.00
N ASN A 266 -10.68 0.05 -5.88
CA ASN A 266 -10.00 1.31 -6.14
C ASN A 266 -9.05 1.68 -4.99
N ASP A 267 -7.79 1.98 -5.30
CA ASP A 267 -6.76 2.28 -4.30
C ASP A 267 -7.09 3.58 -3.53
N TYR A 268 -7.35 4.66 -4.26
CA TYR A 268 -7.66 5.95 -3.65
C TYR A 268 -8.92 5.90 -2.80
N PHE A 269 -9.97 5.22 -3.25
CA PHE A 269 -11.19 5.01 -2.47
C PHE A 269 -10.87 4.42 -1.09
N LYS A 270 -10.05 3.36 -1.05
CA LYS A 270 -9.69 2.68 0.20
C LYS A 270 -8.76 3.50 1.08
N ARG A 271 -7.84 4.27 0.49
CA ARG A 271 -6.98 5.21 1.24
C ARG A 271 -7.79 6.35 1.84
N ASN A 272 -8.80 6.82 1.12
CA ASN A 272 -9.70 7.88 1.56
C ASN A 272 -10.65 7.41 2.66
N LEU A 273 -11.17 6.18 2.57
CA LEU A 273 -12.28 5.69 3.39
C LEU A 273 -12.07 5.91 4.89
N THR A 274 -11.00 5.38 5.48
CA THR A 274 -10.78 5.48 6.94
C THR A 274 -10.42 6.91 7.36
N GLN A 275 -9.66 7.62 6.54
CA GLN A 275 -9.25 9.00 6.83
C GLN A 275 -10.42 9.97 6.75
N PHE A 276 -11.36 9.74 5.83
CA PHE A 276 -12.58 10.51 5.70
C PHE A 276 -13.53 10.25 6.88
N ILE A 277 -13.68 8.99 7.31
CA ILE A 277 -14.45 8.64 8.52
C ILE A 277 -13.92 9.40 9.74
N ARG A 278 -12.60 9.46 9.93
CA ARG A 278 -11.97 10.16 11.06
C ARG A 278 -12.28 11.65 11.11
N GLN A 279 -12.61 12.29 9.99
CA GLN A 279 -12.99 13.71 9.96
C GLN A 279 -14.25 14.00 10.79
N TYR A 280 -15.15 13.02 10.94
CA TYR A 280 -16.34 13.13 11.79
C TYR A 280 -16.00 13.13 13.29
N PHE A 281 -14.78 12.75 13.66
CA PHE A 281 -14.32 12.61 15.05
C PHE A 281 -13.26 13.64 15.46
N VAL A 282 -12.84 14.54 14.55
CA VAL A 282 -11.83 15.58 14.84
C VAL A 282 -12.23 16.48 16.01
N LYS A 283 -13.53 16.78 16.15
CA LYS A 283 -14.08 17.60 17.24
C LYS A 283 -14.67 16.76 18.39
N SER A 284 -14.44 15.45 18.40
CA SER A 284 -14.95 14.59 19.46
C SER A 284 -14.06 14.63 20.70
N ASP A 285 -14.65 14.35 21.87
CA ASP A 285 -13.90 14.22 23.13
C ASP A 285 -13.14 12.88 23.24
N TYR A 286 -13.19 12.04 22.20
CA TYR A 286 -12.51 10.75 22.20
C TYR A 286 -11.02 10.93 21.93
N LEU A 287 -10.20 10.47 22.87
CA LEU A 287 -8.76 10.35 22.69
C LEU A 287 -8.44 9.38 21.55
N ASP A 288 -7.43 9.74 20.74
CA ASP A 288 -6.98 8.94 19.61
C ASP A 288 -6.58 7.53 20.01
N TYR A 289 -6.93 6.57 19.15
CA TYR A 289 -6.57 5.15 19.28
C TYR A 289 -7.03 4.47 20.60
N THR A 290 -8.04 5.01 21.28
CA THR A 290 -8.66 4.41 22.46
C THR A 290 -9.82 3.47 22.11
N LYS A 291 -10.17 2.56 23.03
CA LYS A 291 -11.30 1.64 22.87
C LYS A 291 -12.60 2.38 22.61
N GLU A 292 -12.84 3.47 23.34
CA GLU A 292 -14.03 4.31 23.22
C GLU A 292 -14.11 4.92 21.82
N LYS A 293 -13.00 5.44 21.30
CA LYS A 293 -12.94 5.98 19.94
C LYS A 293 -13.20 4.90 18.90
N TYR A 294 -12.59 3.72 19.04
CA TYR A 294 -12.83 2.60 18.12
C TYR A 294 -14.30 2.20 18.07
N ILE A 295 -14.97 2.10 19.23
CA ILE A 295 -16.39 1.78 19.31
C ILE A 295 -17.21 2.83 18.57
N ALA A 296 -16.93 4.11 18.77
CA ALA A 296 -17.64 5.19 18.11
C ALA A 296 -17.43 5.19 16.58
N GLU A 297 -16.20 4.99 16.10
CA GLU A 297 -15.89 4.84 14.67
C GLU A 297 -16.58 3.62 14.06
N LYS A 298 -16.61 2.49 14.78
CA LYS A 298 -17.28 1.26 14.37
C LYS A 298 -18.79 1.46 14.24
N GLU A 299 -19.43 2.10 15.21
CA GLU A 299 -20.87 2.40 15.18
C GLU A 299 -21.21 3.34 14.00
N PHE A 300 -20.37 4.35 13.76
CA PHE A 300 -20.51 5.23 12.61
C PHE A 300 -20.41 4.48 11.29
N ILE A 301 -19.41 3.60 11.13
CA ILE A 301 -19.27 2.74 9.94
C ILE A 301 -20.52 1.89 9.73
N GLN A 302 -20.98 1.22 10.79
CA GLN A 302 -22.12 0.31 10.73
C GLN A 302 -23.44 1.02 10.38
N SER A 303 -23.56 2.29 10.78
CA SER A 303 -24.76 3.10 10.54
C SER A 303 -24.79 3.75 9.16
N ASN A 304 -23.63 3.99 8.53
CA ASN A 304 -23.54 4.82 7.32
C ASN A 304 -23.10 4.08 6.06
N LEU A 305 -22.50 2.89 6.17
CA LEU A 305 -21.88 2.19 5.04
C LEU A 305 -22.53 0.83 4.76
N PRO A 306 -22.54 0.33 3.51
CA PRO A 306 -23.01 -1.01 3.19
C PRO A 306 -22.06 -2.09 3.74
N LYS A 307 -22.59 -3.29 4.02
CA LYS A 307 -21.87 -4.40 4.70
C LYS A 307 -20.49 -4.71 4.10
N GLU A 308 -20.36 -4.71 2.77
CA GLU A 308 -19.08 -4.98 2.09
C GLU A 308 -18.00 -3.95 2.48
N ILE A 309 -18.38 -2.67 2.48
CA ILE A 309 -17.49 -1.55 2.81
C ILE A 309 -17.27 -1.47 4.32
N GLN A 310 -18.26 -1.83 5.15
CA GLN A 310 -18.07 -1.95 6.60
C GLN A 310 -16.93 -2.90 6.94
N ASN A 311 -16.89 -4.09 6.33
CA ASN A 311 -15.85 -5.08 6.60
C ASN A 311 -14.45 -4.57 6.21
N ILE A 312 -14.36 -3.86 5.10
CA ILE A 312 -13.12 -3.22 4.63
C ILE A 312 -12.66 -2.14 5.63
N ALA A 313 -13.55 -1.19 5.94
CA ALA A 313 -13.26 -0.07 6.84
C ALA A 313 -12.87 -0.55 8.23
N LEU A 314 -13.62 -1.50 8.81
CA LEU A 314 -13.35 -2.03 10.14
C LEU A 314 -12.01 -2.78 10.19
N THR A 315 -11.67 -3.54 9.16
CA THR A 315 -10.37 -4.23 9.12
C THR A 315 -9.21 -3.23 9.01
N GLN A 316 -9.36 -2.18 8.20
CA GLN A 316 -8.35 -1.12 8.07
C GLN A 316 -8.18 -0.34 9.38
N ILE A 317 -9.28 0.13 9.99
CA ILE A 317 -9.23 0.86 11.27
C ILE A 317 -8.64 -0.03 12.36
N LEU A 318 -9.02 -1.30 12.44
CA LEU A 318 -8.47 -2.21 13.45
C LEU A 318 -6.94 -2.38 13.30
N SER A 319 -6.45 -2.43 12.06
CA SER A 319 -5.01 -2.47 11.76
C SER A 319 -4.32 -1.16 12.14
N ASP A 320 -4.88 0.00 11.77
CA ASP A 320 -4.35 1.31 12.15
C ASP A 320 -4.25 1.46 13.68
N TYR A 321 -5.30 1.07 14.40
CA TYR A 321 -5.33 1.07 15.85
C TYR A 321 -4.24 0.19 16.43
N HIS A 322 -4.10 -1.05 15.93
CA HIS A 322 -3.06 -1.95 16.41
C HIS A 322 -1.65 -1.41 16.15
N GLN A 323 -1.39 -0.80 14.98
CA GLN A 323 -0.12 -0.14 14.67
C GLN A 323 0.18 1.03 15.62
N LYS A 324 -0.87 1.71 16.09
CA LYS A 324 -0.81 2.74 17.13
C LYS A 324 -0.93 2.16 18.53
N GLY A 325 -0.59 0.88 18.71
CA GLY A 325 -0.46 0.26 20.03
C GLY A 325 -1.76 -0.13 20.71
N PHE A 326 -2.90 -0.05 20.04
CA PHE A 326 -4.13 -0.59 20.58
C PHE A 326 -4.06 -2.12 20.71
N GLY A 327 -4.55 -2.65 21.83
CA GLY A 327 -4.54 -4.08 22.14
C GLY A 327 -3.19 -4.67 22.58
N ASN A 328 -2.16 -3.83 22.68
CA ASN A 328 -0.83 -4.19 23.16
C ASN A 328 -0.76 -4.22 24.71
N GLY A 329 -1.66 -3.52 25.41
CA GLY A 329 -1.86 -3.61 26.86
C GLY A 329 -2.89 -4.68 27.29
N ARG A 330 -2.91 -5.07 28.58
CA ARG A 330 -3.81 -6.13 29.11
C ARG A 330 -5.30 -5.83 28.88
N ILE A 331 -5.74 -4.58 28.99
CA ILE A 331 -7.17 -4.20 28.97
C ILE A 331 -7.76 -4.28 27.55
N ASP A 332 -7.02 -3.82 26.54
CA ASP A 332 -7.54 -3.73 25.17
C ASP A 332 -7.26 -4.99 24.35
N LYS A 333 -6.36 -5.88 24.81
CA LYS A 333 -5.98 -7.12 24.11
C LYS A 333 -7.17 -8.04 23.87
N ASP A 334 -7.98 -8.29 24.89
CA ASP A 334 -9.10 -9.22 24.78
C ASP A 334 -10.24 -8.62 23.95
N PHE A 335 -10.43 -7.31 24.03
CA PHE A 335 -11.33 -6.58 23.14
C PHE A 335 -10.89 -6.70 21.67
N LEU A 336 -9.61 -6.40 21.38
CA LEU A 336 -9.06 -6.50 20.03
C LEU A 336 -9.17 -7.93 19.47
N LYS A 337 -8.89 -8.95 20.29
CA LYS A 337 -9.09 -10.37 19.90
C LYS A 337 -10.55 -10.69 19.56
N ALA A 338 -11.50 -10.18 20.33
CA ALA A 338 -12.91 -10.40 20.09
C ALA A 338 -13.35 -9.74 18.76
N GLU A 339 -12.87 -8.54 18.49
CA GLU A 339 -13.11 -7.83 17.21
C GLU A 339 -12.52 -8.60 16.02
N ILE A 340 -11.27 -9.07 16.13
CA ILE A 340 -10.63 -9.91 15.10
C ILE A 340 -11.46 -11.18 14.85
N THR A 341 -11.86 -11.87 15.93
CA THR A 341 -12.65 -13.10 15.84
C THR A 341 -13.98 -12.83 15.13
N SER A 342 -14.66 -11.75 15.50
CA SER A 342 -15.91 -11.32 14.88
C SER A 342 -15.74 -11.03 13.38
N LEU A 343 -14.74 -10.25 12.99
CA LEU A 343 -14.47 -9.91 11.59
C LEU A 343 -14.09 -11.14 10.75
N LYS A 344 -13.32 -12.08 11.30
CA LYS A 344 -12.95 -13.32 10.61
C LYS A 344 -14.16 -14.21 10.27
N THR A 345 -15.29 -14.07 10.97
CA THR A 345 -16.55 -14.77 10.61
C THR A 345 -17.24 -14.19 9.38
N LYS A 346 -16.89 -12.96 8.97
CA LYS A 346 -17.49 -12.27 7.83
C LYS A 346 -16.83 -12.70 6.52
N GLU A 347 -17.49 -12.37 5.42
CA GLU A 347 -16.90 -12.49 4.09
C GLU A 347 -15.84 -11.40 3.90
N LEU A 348 -14.61 -11.83 3.65
CA LEU A 348 -13.42 -11.01 3.53
C LEU A 348 -12.53 -11.58 2.43
N LYS A 349 -11.97 -10.69 1.60
CA LYS A 349 -10.88 -11.04 0.68
C LYS A 349 -9.69 -11.59 1.47
N LYS A 350 -8.88 -12.44 0.82
CA LYS A 350 -7.75 -13.13 1.44
C LYS A 350 -6.77 -12.17 2.14
N SER A 351 -6.41 -11.07 1.49
CA SER A 351 -5.48 -10.07 2.03
C SER A 351 -5.96 -9.43 3.34
N TYR A 352 -7.26 -9.18 3.48
CA TYR A 352 -7.86 -8.66 4.71
C TYR A 352 -7.82 -9.71 5.84
N ARG A 353 -8.07 -10.98 5.52
CA ARG A 353 -7.92 -12.07 6.51
C ARG A 353 -6.47 -12.21 6.96
N THR A 354 -5.52 -12.13 6.04
CA THR A 354 -4.10 -12.17 6.35
C THR A 354 -3.69 -11.02 7.27
N ALA A 355 -4.16 -9.79 7.02
CA ALA A 355 -3.92 -8.66 7.92
C ALA A 355 -4.44 -8.93 9.35
N LEU A 356 -5.64 -9.49 9.49
CA LEU A 356 -6.20 -9.88 10.79
C LEU A 356 -5.40 -11.01 11.47
N GLU A 357 -4.92 -11.99 10.70
CA GLU A 357 -4.09 -13.09 11.18
C GLU A 357 -2.71 -12.61 11.67
N GLU A 358 -2.13 -11.62 11.01
CA GLU A 358 -0.89 -10.97 11.45
C GLU A 358 -1.07 -10.28 12.80
N ILE A 359 -2.14 -9.49 12.97
CA ILE A 359 -2.47 -8.88 14.27
C ILE A 359 -2.69 -9.97 15.33
N GLU A 360 -3.49 -10.99 15.02
CA GLU A 360 -3.75 -12.10 15.96
C GLU A 360 -2.44 -12.80 16.39
N SER A 361 -1.54 -12.98 15.43
CA SER A 361 -0.22 -13.58 15.64
C SER A 361 0.65 -12.71 16.55
N ASP A 362 0.61 -11.39 16.41
CA ASP A 362 1.34 -10.44 17.25
C ASP A 362 0.80 -10.45 18.69
N LEU A 363 -0.52 -10.47 18.86
CA LEU A 363 -1.16 -10.60 20.18
C LEU A 363 -0.84 -11.92 20.90
N LYS A 364 -0.53 -13.00 20.16
CA LYS A 364 -0.07 -14.28 20.73
C LYS A 364 1.37 -14.22 21.26
N GLN A 365 2.20 -13.33 20.73
CA GLN A 365 3.60 -13.20 21.14
C GLN A 365 3.77 -12.37 22.43
N ILE A 366 2.79 -11.52 22.76
CA ILE A 366 2.78 -10.75 24.01
C ILE A 366 2.89 -11.70 25.22
N ASN A 367 3.85 -11.40 26.10
CA ASN A 367 4.32 -12.16 27.27
C ASN A 367 4.96 -13.52 26.98
N SER A 368 5.27 -13.83 25.72
CA SER A 368 6.06 -15.02 25.39
C SER A 368 7.52 -14.83 25.78
N GLN A 369 8.16 -15.90 26.27
CA GLN A 369 9.59 -15.91 26.56
C GLN A 369 10.38 -16.01 25.25
N ILE A 370 11.47 -15.24 25.13
CA ILE A 370 12.39 -15.40 24.02
C ILE A 370 13.11 -16.76 24.18
N PRO A 371 13.00 -17.69 23.22
CA PRO A 371 13.63 -19.00 23.33
C PRO A 371 15.16 -18.91 23.42
N THR A 372 15.80 -19.85 24.13
CA THR A 372 17.27 -19.89 24.28
C THR A 372 18.00 -19.88 22.93
N TYR A 373 17.52 -20.63 21.93
CA TYR A 373 18.14 -20.65 20.62
C TYR A 373 18.09 -19.28 19.89
N ILE A 374 17.12 -18.43 20.22
CA ILE A 374 17.03 -17.04 19.74
C ILE A 374 18.01 -16.16 20.50
N LEU A 375 18.08 -16.30 21.83
CA LEU A 375 19.02 -15.57 22.68
C LEU A 375 20.48 -15.86 22.31
N GLU A 376 20.79 -17.08 21.87
CA GLU A 376 22.15 -17.50 21.48
C GLU A 376 22.60 -16.97 20.10
N GLN A 377 21.69 -16.37 19.33
CA GLN A 377 22.03 -15.84 18.00
C GLN A 377 23.10 -14.77 18.10
N LYS A 378 24.15 -14.90 17.28
CA LYS A 378 25.30 -14.00 17.27
C LYS A 378 25.05 -12.81 16.35
N LEU A 379 25.49 -11.65 16.82
CA LEU A 379 25.38 -10.35 16.19
C LEU A 379 26.78 -9.73 16.12
N LEU A 380 27.02 -8.87 15.14
CA LEU A 380 28.27 -8.12 15.03
C LEU A 380 28.12 -6.77 15.73
N ASN A 381 29.08 -6.38 16.56
CA ASN A 381 29.18 -5.03 17.09
C ASN A 381 30.00 -4.11 16.16
N THR A 382 30.06 -2.82 16.48
CA THR A 382 30.77 -1.82 15.66
C THR A 382 32.29 -2.00 15.65
N ALA A 383 32.88 -2.72 16.63
CA ALA A 383 34.28 -3.11 16.63
C ALA A 383 34.57 -4.32 15.71
N GLY A 384 33.53 -5.06 15.31
CA GLY A 384 33.62 -6.26 14.49
C GLY A 384 33.66 -7.56 15.27
N ASP A 385 33.55 -7.51 16.60
CA ASP A 385 33.41 -8.70 17.45
C ASP A 385 31.97 -9.22 17.46
N THR A 386 31.79 -10.45 17.95
CA THR A 386 30.46 -11.06 18.09
C THR A 386 29.93 -10.97 19.51
N ILE A 387 28.65 -10.64 19.64
CA ILE A 387 27.86 -10.68 20.88
C ILE A 387 26.57 -11.48 20.65
N SER A 388 26.05 -12.18 21.65
CA SER A 388 24.74 -12.83 21.54
C SER A 388 23.58 -11.86 21.81
N LEU A 389 22.41 -12.13 21.25
CA LEU A 389 21.20 -11.36 21.57
C LEU A 389 20.89 -11.39 23.08
N GLY A 390 21.08 -12.55 23.72
CA GLY A 390 20.87 -12.75 25.15
C GLY A 390 21.71 -11.80 25.99
N GLU A 391 22.99 -11.62 25.66
CA GLU A 391 23.87 -10.66 26.35
C GLU A 391 23.35 -9.22 26.26
N LEU A 392 22.62 -8.86 25.21
CA LEU A 392 22.01 -7.53 25.05
C LEU A 392 20.70 -7.37 25.82
N VAL A 393 19.85 -8.40 25.86
CA VAL A 393 18.48 -8.29 26.40
C VAL A 393 18.30 -8.82 27.83
N GLN A 394 19.25 -9.59 28.38
CA GLN A 394 19.14 -10.21 29.72
C GLN A 394 19.39 -9.25 30.90
N SER A 395 19.59 -7.95 30.65
CA SER A 395 19.72 -6.97 31.72
C SER A 395 18.41 -6.88 32.53
N LYS A 396 18.47 -7.20 33.83
CA LYS A 396 17.29 -7.26 34.70
C LYS A 396 16.72 -5.90 35.14
N GLN A 397 17.39 -4.81 34.83
CA GLN A 397 17.09 -3.49 35.39
C GLN A 397 16.34 -2.56 34.44
N HIS A 398 16.19 -2.91 33.17
CA HIS A 398 15.75 -1.96 32.17
C HIS A 398 14.91 -2.64 31.10
N LEU A 399 13.85 -1.98 30.66
CA LEU A 399 13.09 -2.34 29.47
C LEU A 399 13.93 -2.12 28.22
N LYS A 400 13.81 -2.99 27.21
CA LYS A 400 14.60 -2.89 25.97
C LYS A 400 13.71 -2.62 24.77
N ILE A 401 14.05 -1.62 23.98
CA ILE A 401 13.50 -1.45 22.63
C ILE A 401 14.52 -1.94 21.62
N ILE A 402 14.15 -2.95 20.85
CA ILE A 402 14.93 -3.39 19.68
C ILE A 402 14.38 -2.64 18.46
N ASP A 403 15.19 -1.73 17.90
CA ASP A 403 14.94 -0.96 16.68
C ASP A 403 15.56 -1.69 15.49
N PHE A 404 14.72 -2.36 14.70
CA PHE A 404 15.15 -3.06 13.49
C PHE A 404 15.22 -2.07 12.32
N TRP A 405 16.43 -1.89 11.79
CA TRP A 405 16.72 -0.87 10.78
C TRP A 405 17.70 -1.35 9.71
N ALA A 406 17.96 -0.51 8.71
CA ALA A 406 19.01 -0.77 7.71
C ALA A 406 19.58 0.54 7.16
N SER A 407 20.80 0.49 6.63
CA SER A 407 21.50 1.67 6.08
C SER A 407 20.77 2.31 4.90
N TRP A 408 20.03 1.51 4.14
CA TRP A 408 19.19 1.92 3.02
C TRP A 408 17.75 2.27 3.42
N CYS A 409 17.38 2.05 4.69
CA CYS A 409 16.04 2.35 5.18
C CYS A 409 15.94 3.83 5.58
N THR A 410 15.56 4.64 4.62
CA THR A 410 15.39 6.07 4.81
C THR A 410 14.41 6.45 5.93
N PRO A 411 13.20 5.83 6.03
CA PRO A 411 12.29 6.10 7.15
C PRO A 411 12.90 5.75 8.52
N CYS A 412 13.69 4.67 8.62
CA CYS A 412 14.32 4.27 9.87
C CYS A 412 15.33 5.33 10.35
N ILE A 413 16.14 5.84 9.42
CA ILE A 413 17.15 6.87 9.72
C ILE A 413 16.47 8.17 10.17
N LYS A 414 15.32 8.52 9.57
CA LYS A 414 14.53 9.69 9.96
C LYS A 414 14.03 9.57 11.40
N GLU A 415 13.39 8.45 11.74
CA GLU A 415 12.93 8.16 13.11
C GLU A 415 14.08 8.31 14.11
N ILE A 416 15.26 7.76 13.80
CA ILE A 416 16.45 7.90 14.66
C ILE A 416 16.84 9.37 14.89
N LYS A 417 16.83 10.19 13.84
CA LYS A 417 17.26 11.59 13.92
C LYS A 417 16.27 12.46 14.67
N GLU A 418 15.00 12.35 14.31
CA GLU A 418 13.94 13.25 14.81
C GLU A 418 13.56 12.95 16.26
N THR A 419 13.76 11.71 16.71
CA THR A 419 13.31 11.27 18.05
C THR A 419 14.43 11.29 19.10
N LYS A 420 15.59 11.89 18.80
CA LYS A 420 16.75 11.94 19.72
C LYS A 420 16.38 12.55 21.09
N SER A 421 15.70 13.68 21.09
CA SER A 421 15.26 14.37 22.32
C SER A 421 14.28 13.52 23.10
N PHE A 422 13.28 12.94 22.44
CA PHE A 422 12.30 12.02 23.01
C PHE A 422 12.96 10.81 23.67
N LYS A 423 13.86 10.13 22.94
CA LYS A 423 14.58 8.95 23.43
C LYS A 423 15.46 9.28 24.64
N THR A 424 16.02 10.48 24.69
CA THR A 424 16.82 10.96 25.83
C THR A 424 15.93 11.18 27.05
N ARG A 425 14.78 11.85 26.90
CA ARG A 425 13.77 12.03 27.96
C ARG A 425 13.27 10.70 28.50
N LEU A 426 12.93 9.75 27.62
CA LEU A 426 12.49 8.41 28.03
C LEU A 426 13.59 7.66 28.77
N LYS A 427 14.84 7.70 28.30
CA LYS A 427 15.93 7.00 28.99
C LYS A 427 16.11 7.47 30.44
N GLU A 428 15.88 8.77 30.70
CA GLU A 428 15.97 9.36 32.04
C GLU A 428 14.78 8.98 32.94
N ASN A 429 13.59 8.81 32.36
CA ASN A 429 12.34 8.64 33.12
C ASN A 429 11.87 7.18 33.25
N ALA A 430 12.27 6.29 32.34
CA ALA A 430 11.61 5.00 32.08
C ALA A 430 12.54 3.77 32.17
N GLU A 431 13.77 3.91 32.67
CA GLU A 431 14.79 2.83 32.67
C GLU A 431 14.80 2.05 31.33
N LEU A 432 14.78 2.77 30.21
CA LEU A 432 14.64 2.21 28.86
C LEU A 432 15.98 2.22 28.11
N GLU A 433 16.37 1.09 27.54
CA GLU A 433 17.55 0.98 26.68
C GLU A 433 17.19 0.65 25.24
N TRP A 434 17.80 1.39 24.31
CA TRP A 434 17.64 1.22 22.87
C TRP A 434 18.73 0.33 22.31
N ILE A 435 18.35 -0.71 21.57
CA ILE A 435 19.23 -1.61 20.83
C ILE A 435 18.92 -1.43 19.34
N TYR A 436 19.88 -0.90 18.58
CA TYR A 436 19.74 -0.70 17.14
C TYR A 436 20.27 -1.94 16.42
N LEU A 437 19.36 -2.72 15.83
CA LEU A 437 19.68 -4.00 15.21
C LEU A 437 19.49 -3.93 13.69
N SER A 438 20.60 -3.86 12.97
CA SER A 438 20.62 -3.73 11.52
C SER A 438 20.38 -5.07 10.81
N ILE A 439 19.55 -5.04 9.76
CA ILE A 439 19.34 -6.14 8.81
C ILE A 439 20.20 -6.02 7.54
N ASP A 440 21.17 -5.10 7.51
CA ASP A 440 22.07 -4.92 6.38
C ASP A 440 22.83 -6.21 6.03
N GLU A 441 23.02 -6.44 4.73
CA GLU A 441 23.90 -7.52 4.25
C GLU A 441 25.37 -7.07 4.17
N SER A 442 25.60 -5.77 3.98
CA SER A 442 26.94 -5.17 3.86
C SER A 442 27.37 -4.51 5.17
N LYS A 443 28.38 -5.09 5.83
CA LYS A 443 29.02 -4.51 7.02
C LYS A 443 29.51 -3.08 6.78
N ASN A 444 30.05 -2.79 5.59
CA ASN A 444 30.59 -1.47 5.29
C ASN A 444 29.48 -0.42 5.20
N ASN A 445 28.38 -0.73 4.49
CA ASN A 445 27.25 0.19 4.38
C ASN A 445 26.64 0.47 5.77
N TRP A 446 26.51 -0.57 6.59
CA TRP A 446 26.06 -0.44 7.97
C TRP A 446 26.98 0.47 8.79
N LEU A 447 28.29 0.21 8.84
CA LEU A 447 29.24 1.02 9.60
C LEU A 447 29.30 2.47 9.13
N ASP A 448 29.29 2.71 7.82
CA ASP A 448 29.27 4.05 7.23
C ASP A 448 28.02 4.81 7.68
N GLN A 449 26.86 4.16 7.67
CA GLN A 449 25.62 4.79 8.10
C GLN A 449 25.57 5.00 9.62
N VAL A 450 26.05 4.05 10.43
CA VAL A 450 26.22 4.23 11.89
C VAL A 450 27.09 5.46 12.18
N ASN A 451 28.19 5.62 11.46
CA ASN A 451 29.07 6.79 11.60
C ASN A 451 28.37 8.11 11.23
N ARG A 452 27.45 8.09 10.25
CA ARG A 452 26.66 9.27 9.86
C ARG A 452 25.59 9.65 10.90
N ILE A 453 25.09 8.70 11.69
CA ILE A 453 24.02 8.93 12.69
C ILE A 453 24.53 8.91 14.14
N LYS A 454 25.85 8.88 14.35
CA LYS A 454 26.48 8.78 15.68
C LYS A 454 26.17 9.93 16.64
N GLU A 455 25.71 11.08 16.14
CA GLU A 455 25.29 12.19 16.99
C GLU A 455 23.86 12.02 17.55
N TYR A 456 23.06 11.12 16.98
CA TYR A 456 21.68 10.85 17.38
C TYR A 456 21.54 9.61 18.25
N THR A 457 22.58 8.79 18.34
CA THR A 457 22.55 7.47 18.99
C THR A 457 23.88 7.18 19.69
N SER A 458 23.87 6.20 20.60
CA SER A 458 25.11 5.69 21.21
C SER A 458 25.74 4.62 20.32
N LEU A 459 27.02 4.77 19.95
CA LEU A 459 27.74 3.80 19.10
C LEU A 459 27.76 2.37 19.68
N GLY A 460 27.80 2.24 21.01
CA GLY A 460 27.78 0.95 21.70
C GLY A 460 26.45 0.20 21.61
N ASN A 461 25.40 0.83 21.08
CA ASN A 461 24.06 0.26 21.00
C ASN A 461 23.74 -0.26 19.59
N HIS A 462 24.69 -0.21 18.65
CA HIS A 462 24.52 -0.66 17.28
C HIS A 462 25.08 -2.05 17.05
N PHE A 463 24.24 -2.92 16.50
CA PHE A 463 24.57 -4.29 16.16
C PHE A 463 24.05 -4.63 14.76
N MET A 464 24.70 -5.58 14.08
CA MET A 464 24.27 -6.09 12.78
C MET A 464 23.98 -7.58 12.86
N MET A 465 22.87 -8.01 12.28
CA MET A 465 22.51 -9.42 12.14
C MET A 465 23.46 -10.07 11.13
N THR A 466 24.04 -11.21 11.51
CA THR A 466 24.79 -12.06 10.56
C THR A 466 23.80 -12.74 9.61
N PRO A 467 24.21 -13.26 8.44
CA PRO A 467 23.27 -13.96 7.56
C PRO A 467 22.46 -15.08 8.26
N LYS A 468 23.10 -15.83 9.17
CA LYS A 468 22.44 -16.88 9.95
C LYS A 468 21.44 -16.31 10.97
N SER A 469 21.85 -15.33 11.75
CA SER A 469 20.97 -14.70 12.74
C SER A 469 19.89 -13.87 12.08
N ASN A 470 20.11 -13.35 10.87
CA ASN A 470 19.10 -12.64 10.10
C ASN A 470 17.88 -13.55 9.86
N THR A 471 18.09 -14.73 9.28
CA THR A 471 16.99 -15.69 9.07
C THR A 471 16.25 -16.05 10.35
N ALA A 472 16.98 -16.37 11.43
CA ALA A 472 16.37 -16.83 12.68
C ALA A 472 15.60 -15.72 13.41
N LEU A 473 16.21 -14.54 13.55
CA LEU A 473 15.62 -13.41 14.27
C LEU A 473 14.51 -12.74 13.45
N SER A 474 14.68 -12.59 12.13
CA SER A 474 13.62 -12.04 11.26
C SER A 474 12.38 -12.91 11.28
N SER A 475 12.53 -14.24 11.31
CA SER A 475 11.40 -15.15 11.47
C SER A 475 10.75 -15.05 12.85
N PHE A 476 11.54 -14.97 13.94
CA PHE A 476 11.01 -14.94 15.31
C PHE A 476 10.32 -13.62 15.65
N PHE A 477 10.95 -12.49 15.32
CA PHE A 477 10.42 -11.15 15.55
C PHE A 477 9.46 -10.69 14.43
N LYS A 478 9.25 -11.51 13.40
CA LYS A 478 8.40 -11.27 12.22
C LYS A 478 8.73 -9.94 11.53
N ILE A 479 10.01 -9.78 11.19
CA ILE A 479 10.52 -8.59 10.52
C ILE A 479 10.20 -8.69 9.04
N ASN A 480 8.94 -8.41 8.69
CA ASN A 480 8.46 -8.41 7.30
C ASN A 480 8.70 -7.05 6.60
N TYR A 481 8.81 -5.98 7.38
CA TYR A 481 9.08 -4.62 6.94
C TYR A 481 9.81 -3.86 8.05
N ILE A 482 10.54 -2.80 7.66
CA ILE A 482 11.17 -1.85 8.58
C ILE A 482 10.74 -0.42 8.20
N PRO A 483 10.64 0.54 9.14
CA PRO A 483 11.01 0.45 10.56
C PRO A 483 10.13 -0.50 11.36
N ARG A 484 10.72 -1.22 12.32
CA ARG A 484 10.01 -2.12 13.24
C ARG A 484 10.65 -2.07 14.62
N TYR A 485 9.82 -2.13 15.66
CA TYR A 485 10.24 -1.95 17.05
C TYR A 485 9.64 -3.04 17.93
N THR A 486 10.45 -3.68 18.77
CA THR A 486 9.98 -4.68 19.74
C THR A 486 10.35 -4.24 21.15
N LEU A 487 9.36 -4.26 22.06
CA LEU A 487 9.58 -4.03 23.48
C LEU A 487 9.81 -5.37 24.19
N VAL A 488 10.97 -5.50 24.82
CA VAL A 488 11.38 -6.67 25.61
C VAL A 488 11.44 -6.27 27.08
N GLY A 489 10.80 -7.08 27.92
CA GLY A 489 10.81 -6.90 29.36
C GLY A 489 12.10 -7.39 30.02
N THR A 490 12.29 -7.01 31.28
CA THR A 490 13.46 -7.34 32.11
C THR A 490 13.68 -8.85 32.32
N SER A 491 12.65 -9.67 32.10
CA SER A 491 12.70 -11.13 32.17
C SER A 491 12.94 -11.81 30.82
N THR A 492 13.35 -11.06 29.79
CA THR A 492 13.47 -11.54 28.39
C THR A 492 12.17 -12.06 27.78
N ASN A 493 11.03 -11.55 28.27
CA ASN A 493 9.74 -11.74 27.65
C ASN A 493 9.46 -10.65 26.61
N ILE A 494 8.79 -10.99 25.52
CA ILE A 494 8.26 -10.02 24.57
C ILE A 494 7.08 -9.34 25.23
N LEU A 495 7.23 -8.07 25.61
CA LEU A 495 6.10 -7.27 26.06
C LEU A 495 5.26 -6.91 24.84
N LEU A 496 5.91 -6.41 23.77
CA LEU A 496 5.27 -6.06 22.50
C LEU A 496 6.10 -6.48 21.31
N SER A 497 5.49 -7.21 20.37
CA SER A 497 6.14 -7.62 19.12
C SER A 497 6.32 -6.46 18.14
N ASN A 498 5.41 -5.49 18.18
CA ASN A 498 5.41 -4.31 17.33
C ASN A 498 4.92 -3.09 18.11
N THR A 499 5.83 -2.18 18.47
CA THR A 499 5.45 -0.90 19.10
C THR A 499 5.12 0.15 18.03
N PRO A 500 4.39 1.22 18.39
CA PRO A 500 4.34 2.43 17.58
C PRO A 500 5.73 2.97 17.28
N ARG A 501 5.81 3.87 16.30
CA ARG A 501 7.08 4.53 16.00
C ARG A 501 7.45 5.49 17.12
N PRO A 502 8.74 5.74 17.38
CA PRO A 502 9.15 6.68 18.42
C PRO A 502 8.71 8.12 18.11
N SER A 503 8.43 8.48 16.85
CA SER A 503 7.82 9.77 16.49
C SER A 503 6.38 9.93 16.98
N ASP A 504 5.68 8.84 17.25
CA ASP A 504 4.35 8.85 17.88
C ASP A 504 4.49 9.03 19.41
N GLU A 505 5.18 10.10 19.85
CA GLU A 505 5.69 10.26 21.23
C GLU A 505 4.64 9.94 22.31
N PHE A 506 3.44 10.52 22.17
CA PHE A 506 2.35 10.35 23.15
C PHE A 506 1.94 8.89 23.30
N VAL A 507 1.67 8.22 22.17
CA VAL A 507 1.22 6.83 22.14
C VAL A 507 2.34 5.90 22.63
N PHE A 508 3.58 6.19 22.21
CA PHE A 508 4.75 5.44 22.62
C PHE A 508 4.95 5.54 24.15
N GLU A 509 4.89 6.74 24.71
CA GLU A 509 5.06 7.00 26.15
C GLU A 509 3.98 6.29 26.98
N GLN A 510 2.70 6.36 26.58
CA GLN A 510 1.62 5.62 27.24
C GLN A 510 1.88 4.12 27.32
N ILE A 511 2.40 3.54 26.24
CA ILE A 511 2.71 2.12 26.17
C ILE A 511 3.85 1.76 27.12
N ILE A 512 4.93 2.55 27.14
CA ILE A 512 6.06 2.31 28.03
C ILE A 512 5.62 2.38 29.49
N THR A 513 4.93 3.45 29.90
CA THR A 513 4.45 3.63 31.28
C THR A 513 3.51 2.49 31.72
N SER A 514 2.63 2.00 30.84
CA SER A 514 1.73 0.89 31.18
C SER A 514 2.44 -0.45 31.45
N ASN A 515 3.67 -0.60 30.94
CA ASN A 515 4.48 -1.82 31.07
C ASN A 515 5.57 -1.74 32.16
N GLU A 516 5.83 -0.56 32.72
CA GLU A 516 6.73 -0.38 33.88
C GLU A 516 6.07 -0.70 35.22
N ALA A 517 4.74 -0.55 35.30
CA ALA A 517 3.99 -0.72 36.55
C ALA A 517 3.74 -2.18 36.96
N ASN A 518 4.36 -3.16 36.30
CA ASN A 518 4.21 -4.60 36.54
C ASN A 518 5.58 -5.31 36.56
#